data_AF-A0A2K9CC44-F1
#
_entry.id   AF-A0A2K9CC44-F1
#
_cell.length_a   1.000
_cell.length_b   1.000
_cell.length_c   1.000
_cell.angle_alpha   90.00
_cell.angle_beta   90.00
_cell.angle_gamma   90.00
#
_symmetry.space_group_name_H-M   'P 1'
#
loop_
_entity.id
_entity.type
_entity.pdbx_description
1 polymer ?
#
loop_
_entity_poly.entity_id
_entity_poly.type
_entity_poly.pdbx_seq_one_letter_code
_entity_poly.pdbx_strand_id
1 'polypeptide(L)'
;MQKNVERTSVTNASPDCERTAGDARPVSRVSGFHQDDQGHWVVELTCGHTQHLRHQPPWQARPWVLEAAEREQRIGQTFACGWCAQGAD
;
A
#
# COMPACT_ATOMS: atom_id res chain seq x y z
N MET A 1 -1.39 43.75 -35.28
CA MET A 1 -0.41 42.66 -35.14
C MET A 1 -0.10 42.47 -33.65
N GLN A 2 -0.95 41.75 -32.92
CA GLN A 2 -0.70 41.46 -31.49
C GLN A 2 0.38 40.37 -31.40
N LYS A 3 1.56 40.73 -30.90
CA LYS A 3 2.57 39.76 -30.45
C LYS A 3 2.10 39.16 -29.14
N ASN A 4 1.76 37.88 -29.16
CA ASN A 4 1.57 37.08 -27.97
C ASN A 4 2.93 36.88 -27.30
N VAL A 5 3.09 37.36 -26.07
CA VAL A 5 4.26 37.09 -25.23
C VAL A 5 4.01 35.75 -24.55
N GLU A 6 4.77 34.75 -24.97
CA GLU A 6 4.77 33.40 -24.44
C GLU A 6 5.30 33.45 -23.00
N ARG A 7 4.45 33.07 -22.03
CA ARG A 7 4.84 33.01 -20.62
C ARG A 7 5.81 31.85 -20.45
N THR A 8 7.04 32.19 -20.08
CA THR A 8 8.11 31.29 -19.65
C THR A 8 7.57 30.15 -18.78
N SER A 9 7.91 28.92 -19.15
CA SER A 9 7.47 27.66 -18.53
C SER A 9 7.49 27.69 -17.00
N VAL A 10 6.40 27.20 -16.40
CA VAL A 10 6.22 26.98 -14.95
C VAL A 10 6.98 25.72 -14.50
N THR A 11 8.29 25.67 -14.77
CA THR A 11 9.15 24.60 -14.20
C THR A 11 9.99 25.22 -13.10
N ASN A 12 9.33 25.63 -12.03
CA ASN A 12 9.97 25.77 -10.73
C ASN A 12 9.48 24.58 -9.91
N ALA A 13 10.28 23.51 -9.88
CA ALA A 13 9.97 22.34 -9.06
C ALA A 13 9.91 22.79 -7.61
N SER A 14 8.70 22.84 -7.05
CA SER A 14 8.51 23.18 -5.65
C SER A 14 9.22 22.13 -4.78
N PRO A 15 9.88 22.53 -3.66
CA PRO A 15 10.53 21.59 -2.73
C PRO A 15 9.54 20.72 -1.94
N ASP A 16 8.23 20.90 -2.16
CA ASP A 16 7.13 20.08 -1.61
C ASP A 16 7.08 18.66 -2.23
N CYS A 17 8.23 18.07 -2.57
CA CYS A 17 8.35 16.69 -3.02
C CYS A 17 9.52 15.96 -2.32
N GLU A 18 10.21 16.60 -1.38
CA GLU A 18 11.24 15.96 -0.55
C GLU A 18 10.58 15.03 0.46
N ARG A 19 10.36 13.77 0.03
CA ARG A 19 10.00 12.67 0.94
C ARG A 19 11.09 12.56 2.01
N THR A 20 10.79 13.05 3.20
CA THR A 20 11.66 12.92 4.37
C THR A 20 11.95 11.43 4.57
N ALA A 21 13.24 11.06 4.54
CA ALA A 21 13.75 9.70 4.60
C ALA A 21 13.57 9.02 5.99
N GLY A 22 12.49 9.35 6.71
CA GLY A 22 12.14 8.84 8.03
C GLY A 22 10.75 8.18 8.11
N ASP A 23 9.99 8.09 7.01
CA ASP A 23 8.68 7.43 6.98
C ASP A 23 8.85 5.90 6.92
N ALA A 24 9.30 5.30 8.01
CA ALA A 24 9.19 3.86 8.19
C ALA A 24 7.70 3.56 8.41
N ARG A 25 6.97 3.27 7.31
CA ARG A 25 5.58 2.81 7.40
C ARG A 25 5.48 1.74 8.46
N PRO A 26 4.58 1.87 9.46
CA PRO A 26 4.52 0.93 10.55
C PRO A 26 4.25 -0.48 10.02
N VAL A 27 5.20 -1.35 10.30
CA VAL A 27 5.21 -2.75 9.89
C VAL A 27 4.64 -3.60 11.02
N SER A 28 3.79 -4.55 10.66
CA SER A 28 3.33 -5.62 11.52
C SER A 28 3.77 -6.97 10.93
N ARG A 29 3.52 -8.08 11.61
CA ARG A 29 3.76 -9.42 11.04
C ARG A 29 2.44 -10.06 10.67
N VAL A 30 2.45 -10.87 9.63
CA VAL A 30 1.31 -11.70 9.25
C VAL A 30 1.10 -12.79 10.30
N SER A 31 -0.08 -12.83 10.91
CA SER A 31 -0.51 -13.93 11.79
C SER A 31 -1.31 -15.00 11.03
N GLY A 32 -2.09 -14.62 10.02
CA GLY A 32 -2.93 -15.54 9.28
C GLY A 32 -3.66 -14.91 8.10
N PHE A 33 -4.47 -15.73 7.43
CA PHE A 33 -5.31 -15.33 6.31
C PHE A 33 -6.67 -16.03 6.40
N HIS A 34 -7.73 -15.33 6.03
CA HIS A 34 -9.06 -15.90 5.82
C HIS A 34 -9.74 -15.23 4.62
N GLN A 35 -10.86 -15.79 4.17
CA GLN A 35 -11.73 -15.14 3.19
C GLN A 35 -12.89 -14.46 3.90
N ASP A 36 -13.25 -13.26 3.46
CA ASP A 36 -14.50 -12.63 3.87
C ASP A 36 -15.71 -13.25 3.15
N ASP A 37 -16.93 -12.80 3.48
CA ASP A 37 -18.19 -13.29 2.91
C ASP A 37 -18.26 -13.20 1.37
N GLN A 38 -17.58 -12.22 0.78
CA GLN A 38 -17.48 -12.01 -0.67
C GLN A 38 -16.32 -12.81 -1.30
N GLY A 39 -15.61 -13.62 -0.51
CA GLY A 39 -14.51 -14.46 -0.96
C GLY A 39 -13.17 -13.74 -1.18
N HIS A 40 -13.03 -12.47 -0.77
CA HIS A 40 -11.73 -11.82 -0.85
C HIS A 40 -10.84 -12.23 0.31
N TRP A 41 -9.55 -12.37 0.03
CA TRP A 41 -8.57 -12.67 1.06
C TRP A 41 -8.35 -11.47 1.97
N VAL A 42 -8.33 -11.73 3.27
CA VAL A 42 -8.01 -10.80 4.34
C VAL A 42 -6.79 -11.33 5.06
N VAL A 43 -5.79 -10.48 5.25
CA VAL A 43 -4.64 -10.80 6.12
C VAL A 43 -4.93 -10.32 7.53
N GLU A 44 -4.61 -11.16 8.50
CA GLU A 44 -4.60 -10.84 9.91
C GLU A 44 -3.16 -10.51 10.32
N LEU A 45 -3.00 -9.44 11.09
CA LEU A 45 -1.70 -8.94 11.51
C LEU A 45 -1.54 -9.02 13.02
N THR A 46 -0.31 -9.17 13.50
CA THR A 46 0.02 -9.24 14.93
C THR A 46 -0.30 -7.95 15.70
N CYS A 47 -0.58 -6.85 15.00
CA CYS A 47 -1.06 -5.60 15.61
C CYS A 47 -2.58 -5.56 15.80
N GLY A 48 -3.28 -6.69 15.63
CA GLY A 48 -4.74 -6.80 15.77
C GLY A 48 -5.54 -6.34 14.55
N HIS A 49 -4.91 -5.63 13.62
CA HIS A 49 -5.56 -5.11 12.43
C HIS A 49 -5.64 -6.14 11.30
N THR A 50 -6.63 -5.95 10.42
CA THR A 50 -6.80 -6.75 9.20
C THR A 50 -6.72 -5.89 7.94
N GLN A 51 -6.27 -6.48 6.83
CA GLN A 51 -6.17 -5.79 5.54
C GLN A 51 -6.70 -6.67 4.41
N HIS A 52 -7.63 -6.14 3.62
CA HIS A 52 -8.09 -6.79 2.40
C HIS A 52 -6.98 -6.87 1.35
N LEU A 53 -6.76 -8.06 0.83
CA LEU A 53 -5.78 -8.40 -0.19
C LEU A 53 -6.49 -8.55 -1.55
N ARG A 54 -6.88 -7.42 -2.12
CA ARG A 54 -7.50 -7.40 -3.43
C ARG A 54 -6.45 -7.66 -4.51
N HIS A 55 -6.70 -8.66 -5.35
CA HIS A 55 -5.98 -8.84 -6.59
C HIS A 55 -6.84 -8.31 -7.74
N GLN A 56 -6.69 -7.03 -8.07
CA GLN A 56 -7.43 -6.35 -9.13
C GLN A 56 -6.48 -5.85 -10.21
N PRO A 57 -5.96 -6.73 -11.09
CA PRO A 57 -5.25 -6.28 -12.28
C PRO A 57 -6.20 -5.44 -13.17
N PRO A 58 -5.69 -4.43 -13.90
CA PRO A 58 -4.28 -4.06 -14.07
C PRO A 58 -3.68 -3.15 -12.98
N TRP A 59 -4.46 -2.63 -12.03
CA TRP A 59 -4.01 -1.57 -11.10
C TRP A 59 -3.45 -2.08 -9.76
N GLN A 60 -3.77 -3.31 -9.35
CA GLN A 60 -3.23 -3.93 -8.13
C GLN A 60 -2.94 -5.42 -8.32
N ALA A 61 -1.67 -5.73 -8.62
CA ALA A 61 -1.17 -7.09 -8.72
C ALA A 61 -0.68 -7.61 -7.36
N ARG A 62 -1.28 -8.70 -6.89
CA ARG A 62 -0.86 -9.47 -5.70
C ARG A 62 -1.02 -10.96 -6.03
N PRO A 63 -0.28 -11.49 -7.02
CA PRO A 63 -0.47 -12.86 -7.51
C PRO A 63 -0.29 -13.91 -6.39
N TRP A 64 0.61 -13.66 -5.45
CA TRP A 64 0.88 -14.52 -4.29
C TRP A 64 -0.34 -14.75 -3.38
N VAL A 65 -1.38 -13.92 -3.50
CA VAL A 65 -2.62 -14.07 -2.73
C VAL A 65 -3.47 -15.20 -3.27
N LEU A 66 -3.30 -15.61 -4.52
CA LEU A 66 -4.11 -16.65 -5.17
C LEU A 66 -3.70 -18.04 -4.68
N GLU A 67 -2.40 -18.30 -4.57
CA GLU A 67 -1.87 -19.61 -4.22
C GLU A 67 -1.76 -19.79 -2.70
N ALA A 68 -2.30 -20.90 -2.17
CA ALA A 68 -2.27 -21.19 -0.74
C ALA A 68 -0.83 -21.28 -0.19
N ALA A 69 0.04 -22.00 -0.92
CA ALA A 69 1.43 -22.15 -0.53
C ALA A 69 2.18 -20.81 -0.46
N GLU A 70 1.85 -19.85 -1.33
CA GLU A 70 2.46 -18.51 -1.29
C GLU A 70 1.93 -17.69 -0.11
N ARG A 71 0.65 -17.83 0.26
CA ARG A 71 0.11 -17.21 1.48
C ARG A 71 0.78 -17.79 2.73
N GLU A 72 0.93 -19.11 2.81
CA GLU A 72 1.57 -19.76 3.95
C GLU A 72 3.02 -19.29 4.15
N GLN A 73 3.77 -19.12 3.06
CA GLN A 73 5.13 -18.56 3.09
C GLN A 73 5.20 -17.13 3.63
N ARG A 74 4.08 -16.38 3.62
CA ARG A 74 4.00 -15.02 4.13
C ARG A 74 3.71 -14.98 5.63
N ILE A 75 3.25 -16.07 6.24
CA ILE A 75 3.01 -16.11 7.69
C ILE A 75 4.33 -15.83 8.43
N GLY A 76 4.27 -14.93 9.43
CA GLY A 76 5.44 -14.45 10.17
C GLY A 76 6.28 -13.37 9.46
N GLN A 77 6.07 -13.13 8.16
CA GLN A 77 6.76 -12.07 7.42
C GLN A 77 6.21 -10.69 7.77
N THR A 78 7.04 -9.65 7.59
CA THR A 78 6.63 -8.26 7.79
C THR A 78 5.64 -7.82 6.71
N PHE A 79 4.62 -7.07 7.12
CA PHE A 79 3.58 -6.52 6.28
C PHE A 79 3.26 -5.09 6.72
N ALA A 80 3.14 -4.16 5.76
CA ALA A 80 2.81 -2.77 6.06
C ALA A 80 1.33 -2.66 6.48
N CYS A 81 1.08 -2.26 7.72
CA CYS A 81 -0.29 -2.09 8.22
C CYS A 81 -0.80 -0.70 7.84
N GLY A 82 -1.82 -0.63 6.99
CA GLY A 82 -2.44 0.63 6.59
C GLY A 82 -3.09 1.37 7.76
N TRP A 83 -3.65 0.63 8.73
CA TRP A 83 -4.28 1.21 9.92
C TRP A 83 -3.26 1.83 10.87
N CYS A 84 -2.18 1.10 11.19
CA CYS A 84 -1.10 1.66 11.99
C CYS A 84 -0.47 2.89 11.30
N ALA A 85 -0.38 2.87 9.96
CA ALA A 85 0.17 3.99 9.20
C ALA A 85 -0.70 5.25 9.29
N GLN A 86 -1.98 5.09 9.62
CA GLN A 86 -2.93 6.17 9.86
C GLN A 86 -3.00 6.57 11.35
N GLY A 87 -2.27 5.89 12.24
CA GLY A 87 -2.35 6.11 13.68
C GLY A 87 -3.64 5.59 14.32
N ALA A 88 -4.30 4.61 13.70
CA ALA A 88 -5.40 3.89 14.32
C ALA A 88 -4.85 2.89 15.36
N ASP A 89 -5.42 2.93 16.57
CA ASP A 89 -5.14 2.03 17.71
C ASP A 89 -6.08 0.82 17.69
#